data_AF-A0A183HN65-F1
#
_entry.id   AF-A0A183HN65-F1
#
_cell.length_a   1.000
_cell.length_b   1.000
_cell.length_c   1.000
_cell.angle_alpha   90.00
_cell.angle_beta   90.00
_cell.angle_gamma   90.00
#
_symmetry.space_group_name_H-M   'P 1'
#
loop_
_entity.id
_entity.type
_entity.pdbx_description
1 polymer ?
#
loop_
_entity_poly.entity_id
_entity_poly.type
_entity_poly.pdbx_seq_one_letter_code
_entity_poly.pdbx_strand_id
1 'polypeptide(L)'
;MLQCIHPTYKEIDDQTVHILLPLAFDYQMDGLLHRCECFLVQHKLPFLEKVWLADRYKLNRLLVLCLREMRPNSKIDLTGSRYYGLSDRVKVLLLERLHGSTVPEVFRNFHKFLKIF
;
A
#
# COMPACT_ATOMS: atom_id res chain seq x y z
N MET A 1 5.85 12.72 -30.65
CA MET A 1 6.25 12.84 -29.23
C MET A 1 5.14 12.47 -28.22
N LEU A 2 4.09 11.73 -28.62
CA LEU A 2 2.96 11.33 -27.74
C LEU A 2 3.10 9.94 -27.12
N GLN A 3 4.11 9.14 -27.52
CA GLN A 3 4.30 7.78 -26.99
C GLN A 3 4.89 7.74 -25.57
N CYS A 4 5.35 8.87 -25.02
CA CYS A 4 5.80 8.97 -23.63
C CYS A 4 4.63 9.16 -22.63
N ILE A 5 3.39 9.35 -23.10
CA ILE A 5 2.21 9.66 -22.26
C ILE A 5 1.42 8.39 -21.89
N HIS A 6 1.81 7.21 -22.39
CA HIS A 6 1.00 5.99 -22.26
C HIS A 6 1.62 4.80 -21.50
N PRO A 7 2.38 4.98 -20.38
CA PRO A 7 2.59 3.88 -19.43
C PRO A 7 1.25 3.33 -18.90
N THR A 8 0.18 4.12 -18.98
CA THR A 8 -1.20 3.76 -18.62
C THR A 8 -1.81 2.60 -19.41
N TYR A 9 -1.22 2.14 -20.52
CA TYR A 9 -1.70 0.95 -21.23
C TYR A 9 -0.83 -0.29 -21.02
N LYS A 10 0.33 -0.14 -20.38
CA LYS A 10 1.15 -1.30 -20.05
C LYS A 10 0.42 -2.15 -19.01
N GLU A 11 0.46 -3.46 -19.19
CA GLU A 11 -0.01 -4.38 -18.16
C GLU A 11 0.85 -4.22 -16.91
N ILE A 12 0.23 -4.48 -15.75
CA ILE A 12 0.90 -4.42 -14.46
C ILE A 12 1.14 -5.86 -14.03
N ASP A 13 2.41 -6.18 -13.88
CA ASP A 13 2.96 -7.46 -13.45
C ASP A 13 4.10 -7.21 -12.45
N ASP A 14 4.72 -8.30 -12.00
CA ASP A 14 5.77 -8.29 -10.98
C ASP A 14 6.98 -7.44 -11.39
N GLN A 15 7.27 -7.32 -12.69
CA GLN A 15 8.44 -6.57 -13.17
C GLN A 15 8.10 -5.10 -13.35
N THR A 16 6.93 -4.83 -13.93
CA THR A 16 6.48 -3.51 -14.31
C THR A 16 5.98 -2.70 -13.14
N VAL A 17 5.37 -3.32 -12.11
CA VAL A 17 4.85 -2.60 -10.93
C VAL A 17 5.95 -1.82 -10.22
N HIS A 18 7.17 -2.36 -10.14
CA HIS A 18 8.31 -1.69 -9.50
C HIS A 18 8.79 -0.44 -10.25
N ILE A 19 8.49 -0.34 -11.55
CA ILE A 19 8.84 0.82 -12.40
C ILE A 19 7.66 1.80 -12.48
N LEU A 20 6.45 1.28 -12.67
CA LEU A 20 5.24 2.07 -12.88
C LEU A 20 4.76 2.75 -11.60
N LEU A 21 4.89 2.11 -10.44
CA LEU A 21 4.41 2.67 -9.17
C LEU A 21 5.17 3.96 -8.77
N PRO A 22 6.53 4.00 -8.78
CA PRO A 22 7.25 5.25 -8.55
C PRO A 22 6.89 6.34 -9.55
N LEU A 23 6.85 6.01 -10.86
CA LEU A 23 6.48 6.97 -11.89
C LEU A 23 5.07 7.53 -11.66
N ALA A 24 4.11 6.67 -11.35
CA ALA A 24 2.75 7.09 -11.10
C ALA A 24 2.65 8.02 -9.90
N PHE A 25 3.46 7.79 -8.87
CA PHE A 25 3.53 8.65 -7.69
C PHE A 25 4.20 10.00 -8.01
N ASP A 26 5.39 9.97 -8.63
CA ASP A 26 6.19 11.17 -8.91
C ASP A 26 5.49 12.12 -9.89
N TYR A 27 4.75 11.56 -10.86
CA TYR A 27 3.99 12.31 -11.86
C TYR A 27 2.49 12.46 -11.51
N GLN A 28 2.07 12.07 -10.31
CA GLN A 28 0.69 12.21 -9.83
C GLN A 28 -0.36 11.60 -10.78
N MET A 29 -0.05 10.43 -11.35
CA MET A 29 -0.93 9.71 -12.27
C MET A 29 -1.91 8.83 -11.51
N ASP A 30 -2.98 9.42 -10.96
CA ASP A 30 -3.95 8.72 -10.08
C ASP A 30 -4.51 7.43 -10.68
N GLY A 31 -4.83 7.42 -11.99
CA GLY A 31 -5.34 6.22 -12.67
C GLY A 31 -4.32 5.08 -12.71
N LEU A 32 -3.03 5.39 -12.88
CA LEU A 32 -1.97 4.38 -12.86
C LEU A 32 -1.66 3.93 -11.43
N LEU A 33 -1.63 4.86 -10.46
CA LEU A 33 -1.50 4.55 -9.04
C LEU A 33 -2.59 3.57 -8.59
N HIS A 34 -3.85 3.83 -8.98
CA HIS A 34 -4.98 2.97 -8.63
C HIS A 34 -4.82 1.55 -9.23
N ARG A 35 -4.40 1.45 -10.50
CA ARG A 35 -4.14 0.15 -11.12
C ARG A 35 -3.00 -0.61 -10.42
N CYS A 36 -1.91 0.07 -10.06
CA CYS A 36 -0.82 -0.52 -9.28
C CYS A 36 -1.31 -0.99 -7.91
N GLU A 37 -2.13 -0.19 -7.22
CA GLU A 37 -2.71 -0.57 -5.93
C GLU A 37 -3.60 -1.82 -6.06
N CYS A 38 -4.48 -1.86 -7.06
CA CYS A 38 -5.32 -3.02 -7.35
C CYS A 38 -4.51 -4.30 -7.58
N PHE A 39 -3.41 -4.19 -8.34
CA PHE A 39 -2.49 -5.30 -8.56
C PHE A 39 -1.84 -5.78 -7.25
N LEU A 40 -1.28 -4.86 -6.45
CA LEU A 40 -0.59 -5.18 -5.18
C LEU A 40 -1.53 -5.78 -4.11
N VAL A 41 -2.82 -5.42 -4.15
CA VAL A 41 -3.84 -6.03 -3.29
C VAL A 41 -3.96 -7.53 -3.60
N GLN A 42 -4.00 -7.90 -4.88
CA GLN A 42 -4.19 -9.29 -5.32
C GLN A 42 -2.90 -10.12 -5.30
N HIS A 43 -1.75 -9.45 -5.50
CA HIS A 43 -0.45 -10.11 -5.61
C HIS A 43 0.07 -10.64 -4.27
N LYS A 44 0.85 -11.73 -4.28
CA LYS A 44 1.45 -12.31 -3.07
C LYS A 44 2.86 -11.77 -2.83
N LEU A 45 2.93 -10.62 -2.15
CA LEU A 45 4.17 -10.09 -1.59
C LEU A 45 4.27 -10.36 -0.07
N PRO A 46 5.50 -10.42 0.49
CA PRO A 46 5.70 -10.43 1.94
C PRO A 46 4.96 -9.28 2.62
N PHE A 47 4.35 -9.55 3.78
CA PHE A 47 3.50 -8.58 4.48
C PHE A 47 4.17 -7.21 4.68
N LEU A 48 5.38 -7.18 5.23
CA LEU A 48 6.10 -5.94 5.50
C LEU A 48 6.50 -5.20 4.21
N GLU A 49 6.66 -5.93 3.10
CA GLU A 49 6.86 -5.33 1.78
C GLU A 49 5.64 -4.55 1.33
N LYS A 50 4.45 -5.15 1.42
CA LYS A 50 3.19 -4.49 1.07
C LYS A 50 2.96 -3.25 1.91
N VAL A 51 3.19 -3.34 3.23
CA VAL A 51 3.03 -2.20 4.14
C VAL A 51 4.02 -1.08 3.79
N TRP A 52 5.27 -1.42 3.50
CA TRP A 52 6.28 -0.45 3.10
C TRP A 52 5.92 0.26 1.79
N LEU A 53 5.50 -0.48 0.76
CA LEU A 53 5.02 0.10 -0.50
C LEU A 53 3.80 1.00 -0.27
N ALA A 54 2.85 0.54 0.55
CA ALA A 54 1.64 1.29 0.82
C ALA A 54 1.91 2.62 1.52
N ASP A 55 2.83 2.65 2.50
CA ASP A 55 3.21 3.88 3.18
C ASP A 55 4.02 4.81 2.26
N ARG A 56 5.00 4.26 1.53
CA ARG A 56 5.89 4.99 0.63
C ARG A 56 5.12 5.73 -0.45
N TYR A 57 4.16 5.06 -1.09
CA TYR A 57 3.40 5.57 -2.24
C TYR A 57 1.97 5.98 -1.89
N LYS A 58 1.64 6.11 -0.59
CA LYS A 58 0.35 6.57 -0.08
C LYS A 58 -0.86 5.75 -0.59
N LEU A 59 -0.66 4.44 -0.75
CA LEU A 59 -1.69 3.47 -1.15
C LEU A 59 -2.58 3.10 0.05
N ASN A 60 -3.51 3.99 0.40
CA ASN A 60 -4.32 3.89 1.61
C ASN A 60 -5.18 2.62 1.66
N ARG A 61 -5.72 2.15 0.52
CA ARG A 61 -6.56 0.96 0.48
C ARG A 61 -5.71 -0.28 0.75
N LEU A 62 -4.52 -0.37 0.16
CA LEU A 62 -3.58 -1.46 0.42
C LEU A 62 -3.16 -1.50 1.90
N LEU A 63 -2.81 -0.34 2.48
CA LEU A 63 -2.42 -0.25 3.89
C LEU A 63 -3.53 -0.73 4.82
N VAL A 64 -4.77 -0.29 4.60
CA VAL A 64 -5.92 -0.70 5.42
C VAL A 64 -6.17 -2.19 5.32
N LEU A 65 -6.06 -2.78 4.13
CA LEU A 65 -6.22 -4.22 3.95
C LEU A 65 -5.13 -5.00 4.69
N CYS A 66 -3.86 -4.58 4.57
CA CYS A 66 -2.76 -5.18 5.32
C CYS A 66 -3.03 -5.13 6.83
N LEU A 67 -3.38 -3.94 7.36
CA LEU A 67 -3.66 -3.78 8.78
C LEU A 67 -4.85 -4.62 9.25
N ARG A 68 -5.87 -4.86 8.40
CA ARG A 68 -7.03 -5.70 8.74
C ARG A 68 -6.70 -7.19 8.77
N GLU A 69 -5.89 -7.67 7.83
CA GLU A 69 -5.49 -9.08 7.76
C GLU A 69 -4.53 -9.47 8.89
N MET A 70 -3.82 -8.49 9.46
CA MET A 70 -2.90 -8.70 10.56
C MET A 70 -3.61 -9.24 11.81
N ARG A 71 -3.09 -10.35 12.34
CA ARG A 71 -3.55 -10.95 13.60
C ARG A 71 -2.79 -10.36 14.78
N PRO A 72 -3.43 -10.14 15.94
CA PRO A 72 -2.72 -9.82 17.17
C PRO A 72 -1.65 -10.88 17.47
N ASN A 73 -0.53 -10.47 18.06
CA ASN A 73 0.61 -11.35 18.40
C ASN A 73 1.22 -12.10 17.20
N SER A 74 0.97 -11.68 15.96
CA SER A 74 1.63 -12.27 14.79
C SER A 74 3.13 -12.02 14.83
N LYS A 75 3.93 -13.03 14.49
CA LYS A 75 5.38 -12.90 14.36
C LYS A 75 5.70 -12.12 13.09
N ILE A 76 5.98 -10.81 13.24
CA ILE A 76 6.44 -9.93 12.18
C ILE A 76 7.89 -9.57 12.49
N ASP A 77 8.76 -9.65 11.49
CA ASP A 77 10.13 -9.17 11.62
C ASP A 77 10.15 -7.63 11.58
N LEU A 78 10.41 -7.01 12.74
CA LEU A 78 10.53 -5.56 12.90
C LEU A 78 11.99 -5.08 12.91
N THR A 79 12.94 -5.96 12.57
CA THR A 79 14.39 -5.63 12.58
C THR A 79 14.94 -5.23 11.21
N GLY A 80 14.14 -5.39 10.15
CA GLY A 80 14.55 -5.11 8.77
C GLY A 80 14.47 -3.63 8.37
N SER A 81 15.25 -3.27 7.35
CA SER A 81 15.29 -1.92 6.76
C SER A 81 13.91 -1.40 6.34
N ARG A 82 13.03 -2.29 5.87
CA ARG A 82 11.65 -1.94 5.51
C ARG A 82 10.85 -1.41 6.68
N TYR A 83 10.97 -2.00 7.87
CA TYR A 83 10.29 -1.48 9.06
C TYR A 83 10.85 -0.13 9.47
N TYR A 84 12.18 0.02 9.48
CA TYR A 84 12.81 1.30 9.82
C TYR A 84 12.44 2.43 8.86
N GLY A 85 12.27 2.11 7.58
CA GLY A 85 11.85 3.05 6.54
C GLY A 85 10.37 3.44 6.56
N LEU A 86 9.55 2.86 7.45
CA LEU A 86 8.16 3.28 7.64
C LEU A 86 8.09 4.62 8.37
N SER A 87 7.06 5.41 8.04
CA SER A 87 6.66 6.58 8.82
C SER A 87 6.23 6.17 10.23
N ASP A 88 6.44 7.08 11.20
CA ASP A 88 6.07 6.83 12.60
C ASP A 88 4.58 6.51 12.76
N ARG A 89 3.74 7.15 11.96
CA ARG A 89 2.29 6.85 11.91
C ARG A 89 2.05 5.38 11.60
N VAL A 90 2.69 4.81 10.59
CA VAL A 90 2.48 3.40 10.21
C VAL A 90 3.11 2.46 11.23
N LYS A 91 4.25 2.82 11.83
CA LYS A 91 4.84 2.05 12.95
C LYS A 91 3.89 1.95 14.13
N VAL A 92 3.29 3.08 14.54
CA VAL A 92 2.27 3.10 15.62
C VAL A 92 1.10 2.19 15.26
N LEU A 93 0.55 2.29 14.05
CA LEU A 93 -0.57 1.44 13.62
C LEU A 93 -0.23 -0.05 13.63
N LEU A 94 0.98 -0.43 13.22
CA LEU A 94 1.43 -1.83 13.28
C LEU A 94 1.53 -2.31 14.73
N LEU A 95 2.14 -1.52 15.62
CA LEU A 95 2.30 -1.88 17.02
C LEU A 95 0.95 -1.97 17.75
N GLU A 96 0.04 -1.02 17.51
CA GLU A 96 -1.34 -1.07 17.99
C GLU A 96 -2.03 -2.38 17.58
N ARG A 97 -1.93 -2.74 16.30
CA ARG A 97 -2.57 -3.96 15.78
C ARG A 97 -1.91 -5.23 16.33
N LEU A 98 -0.60 -5.22 16.57
CA LEU A 98 0.12 -6.34 17.20
C LEU A 98 -0.35 -6.56 18.64
N HIS A 99 -0.59 -5.47 19.37
CA HIS A 99 -1.07 -5.48 20.76
C HIS A 99 -2.58 -5.70 20.89
N GLY A 100 -3.30 -5.91 19.78
CA GLY A 100 -4.73 -6.21 19.77
C GLY A 100 -5.66 -5.00 19.78
N SER A 101 -5.13 -3.78 19.61
CA SER A 101 -5.96 -2.59 19.46
C SER A 101 -6.80 -2.64 18.18
N THR A 102 -8.00 -2.07 18.24
CA THR A 102 -8.88 -1.93 17.08
C THR A 102 -8.32 -0.90 16.10
N VAL A 103 -8.50 -1.10 14.79
CA VAL A 103 -8.06 -0.15 13.75
C VAL A 103 -8.65 1.25 14.04
N PRO A 104 -7.81 2.32 14.07
CA PRO A 104 -8.29 3.67 14.35
C PRO A 104 -9.41 4.13 13.41
N GLU A 105 -10.40 4.84 13.96
CA GLU A 105 -11.61 5.28 13.23
C GLU A 105 -11.32 6.15 12.00
N VAL A 106 -10.15 6.78 11.94
CA VAL A 106 -9.66 7.56 10.80
C VAL A 106 -9.69 6.74 9.50
N PHE A 107 -9.59 5.41 9.58
CA PHE A 107 -9.69 4.51 8.43
C PHE A 107 -11.10 3.95 8.17
N ARG A 108 -12.07 4.10 9.09
CA ARG A 108 -13.46 3.69 8.85
C ARG A 108 -14.14 4.55 7.78
N ASN A 109 -13.78 5.83 7.68
CA ASN A 109 -14.42 6.77 6.76
C ASN A 109 -14.06 6.54 5.28
N PHE A 110 -12.94 5.87 4.98
CA PHE A 110 -12.61 5.45 3.60
C PHE A 110 -13.63 4.47 3.01
N HIS A 111 -14.39 3.77 3.86
CA HIS A 111 -15.43 2.83 3.42
C HIS A 111 -16.63 3.52 2.74
N LYS A 112 -16.84 4.82 2.97
CA LYS A 112 -17.87 5.61 2.27
C LYS A 112 -17.39 6.09 0.90
N PHE A 113 -16.10 6.34 0.71
CA PHE A 113 -15.54 6.83 -0.56
C PHE A 113 -15.38 5.72 -1.61
N LEU A 114 -15.01 4.49 -1.19
CA LEU A 114 -14.82 3.34 -2.09
C LEU A 114 -16.12 2.67 -2.58
N LYS A 115 -17.30 3.18 -2.21
CA LYS A 115 -18.60 2.75 -2.78
C LYS A 115 -19.14 3.72 -3.84
N ILE A 116 -18.42 4.80 -4.15
CA ILE A 116 -18.87 5.86 -5.07
C ILE A 116 -18.03 5.89 -6.36
N PHE A 117 -17.04 5.01 -6.50
CA PHE A 117 -16.30 4.79 -7.74
C PHE A 117 -16.25 3.30 -8.07
#